data_AF-A0AAN7VDX7-F1
#
_entry.id   AF-A0AAN7VDX7-F1
#
_cell.length_a   1.000
_cell.length_b   1.000
_cell.length_c   1.000
_cell.angle_alpha   90.00
_cell.angle_beta   90.00
_cell.angle_gamma   90.00
#
_symmetry.space_group_name_H-M   'P 1'
#
loop_
_entity.id
_entity.type
_entity.pdbx_description
1 polymer ?
#
loop_
_entity_poly.entity_id
_entity_poly.type
_entity_poly.pdbx_seq_one_letter_code
_entity_poly.pdbx_strand_id
1 'polypeptide(L)'
;MTTLFDRMPVTVSDELRLKVLRSNILPFYQERLGLVEIKSPYELIKLCRRLEATKESVKSYKPPVKGNLFLEPDLECGTGQSETVKVREITVNNAGPQLCFRCNKPGHYARVCRVRTRLRCFTCGMDNVTKITCPKCNVRNSGNSSGSQP
;
A
#
# COMPACT_ATOMS: atom_id res chain seq x y z
N MET A 1 5.92 1.54 9.76
CA MET A 1 5.59 0.31 10.51
C MET A 1 6.60 -0.01 11.62
N THR A 2 7.88 0.40 11.55
CA THR A 2 8.85 0.17 12.65
C THR A 2 8.47 0.86 13.95
N THR A 3 7.98 2.09 13.86
CA THR A 3 7.52 2.91 15.00
C THR A 3 6.30 2.35 15.75
N LEU A 4 5.66 1.29 15.23
CA LEU A 4 4.55 0.61 15.92
C LEU A 4 5.08 -0.37 16.96
N PHE A 5 6.24 -0.99 16.70
CA PHE A 5 6.88 -1.89 17.67
C PHE A 5 7.36 -1.13 18.90
N ASP A 6 7.75 0.15 18.73
CA ASP A 6 8.21 1.01 19.83
C ASP A 6 7.07 1.44 20.78
N ARG A 7 5.82 1.29 20.33
CA ARG A 7 4.63 1.63 21.14
C ARG A 7 4.09 0.45 21.94
N MET A 8 4.68 -0.74 21.78
CA MET A 8 4.29 -1.91 22.55
C MET A 8 4.96 -1.89 23.92
N PRO A 9 4.26 -2.30 24.99
CA PRO A 9 4.83 -2.37 26.35
C PRO A 9 5.92 -3.44 26.47
N VAL A 10 6.01 -4.36 25.50
CA VAL A 10 6.98 -5.45 25.46
C VAL A 10 7.96 -5.22 24.30
N THR A 11 9.26 -5.33 24.60
CA THR A 11 10.30 -5.29 23.58
C THR A 11 10.27 -6.58 22.76
N VAL A 12 10.04 -6.44 21.47
CA VAL A 12 9.98 -7.57 20.52
C VAL A 12 11.36 -7.77 19.90
N SER A 13 11.81 -9.02 19.80
CA SER A 13 13.06 -9.36 19.13
C SER A 13 13.03 -9.01 17.64
N ASP A 14 14.21 -8.72 17.08
CA ASP A 14 14.33 -8.32 15.67
C ASP A 14 13.93 -9.43 14.70
N GLU A 15 14.10 -10.70 15.07
CA GLU A 15 13.63 -11.85 14.29
C GLU A 15 12.10 -11.86 14.16
N LEU A 16 11.38 -11.63 15.26
CA LEU A 16 9.92 -11.61 15.25
C LEU A 16 9.40 -10.36 14.51
N ARG A 17 10.05 -9.21 14.71
CA ARG A 17 9.78 -7.98 13.93
C ARG A 17 9.94 -8.23 12.44
N LEU A 18 11.02 -8.90 12.04
CA LEU A 18 11.29 -9.26 10.65
C LEU A 18 10.24 -10.21 10.09
N LYS A 19 9.84 -11.24 10.84
CA LYS A 19 8.80 -12.19 10.42
C LYS A 19 7.48 -11.48 10.15
N VAL A 20 7.06 -10.60 11.06
CA VAL A 20 5.84 -9.79 10.90
C VAL A 20 5.97 -8.83 9.72
N LEU A 21 7.09 -8.11 9.60
CA LEU A 21 7.28 -7.18 8.50
C LEU A 21 7.30 -7.89 7.14
N ARG A 22 8.02 -9.01 7.01
CA ARG A 22 8.09 -9.80 5.77
C ARG A 22 6.73 -10.34 5.34
N SER A 23 5.89 -10.76 6.28
CA SER A 23 4.55 -11.26 5.96
C SER A 23 3.55 -10.16 5.57
N ASN A 24 3.83 -8.90 5.93
CA ASN A 24 2.94 -7.75 5.67
C ASN A 24 3.38 -6.86 4.49
N ILE A 25 4.53 -7.09 3.88
CA ILE A 25 4.96 -6.40 2.65
C ILE A 25 4.29 -7.03 1.42
N LEU A 26 4.18 -6.25 0.34
CA LEU A 26 3.56 -6.71 -0.91
C LEU A 26 4.30 -7.94 -1.49
N PRO A 27 3.59 -8.86 -2.17
CA PRO A 27 4.18 -10.08 -2.76
C PRO A 27 5.40 -9.81 -3.64
N PHE A 28 5.36 -8.73 -4.43
CA PHE A 28 6.50 -8.27 -5.24
C PHE A 28 7.82 -8.18 -4.45
N TYR A 29 7.78 -7.62 -3.24
CA TYR A 29 8.99 -7.52 -2.42
C TYR A 29 9.34 -8.84 -1.74
N GLN A 30 8.34 -9.66 -1.39
CA GLN A 30 8.57 -10.98 -0.79
C GLN A 30 9.33 -11.89 -1.76
N GLU A 31 8.89 -11.98 -3.02
CA GLU A 31 9.54 -12.78 -4.06
C GLU A 31 10.98 -12.32 -4.32
N ARG A 32 11.19 -11.02 -4.50
CA ARG A 32 12.51 -10.44 -4.81
C ARG A 32 13.51 -10.55 -3.66
N LEU A 33 13.02 -10.70 -2.43
CA LEU A 33 13.84 -10.86 -1.23
C LEU A 33 13.81 -12.30 -0.67
N GLY A 34 13.22 -13.26 -1.39
CA GLY A 34 12.97 -14.61 -0.87
C GLY A 34 14.24 -15.36 -0.49
N LEU A 35 15.31 -15.20 -1.27
CA LEU A 35 16.61 -15.84 -1.05
C LEU A 35 17.61 -14.96 -0.29
N VAL A 36 17.21 -13.74 0.10
CA VAL A 36 18.10 -12.80 0.76
C VAL A 36 18.00 -13.02 2.27
N GLU A 37 19.11 -13.38 2.89
CA GLU A 37 19.22 -13.39 4.35
C GLU A 37 19.19 -11.94 4.87
N ILE A 38 18.29 -11.65 5.81
CA ILE A 38 18.13 -10.31 6.38
C ILE A 38 18.18 -10.45 7.88
N LYS A 39 19.15 -9.79 8.52
CA LYS A 39 19.40 -9.91 9.97
C LYS A 39 18.75 -8.80 10.78
N SER A 40 18.39 -7.69 10.15
CA SER A 40 17.81 -6.52 10.83
C SER A 40 16.61 -5.93 10.08
N PRO A 41 15.56 -5.46 10.80
CA PRO A 41 14.45 -4.69 10.21
C PRO A 41 14.92 -3.48 9.37
N TYR A 42 16.05 -2.88 9.72
CA TYR A 42 16.63 -1.77 8.97
C TYR A 42 17.12 -2.19 7.59
N GLU A 43 17.77 -3.35 7.51
CA GLU A 43 18.26 -3.94 6.27
C GLU A 43 17.11 -4.28 5.32
N LEU A 44 16.01 -4.83 5.85
CA LEU A 44 14.78 -5.05 5.07
C LEU A 44 14.28 -3.76 4.41
N ILE A 45 14.20 -2.66 5.17
CA ILE A 45 13.75 -1.37 4.65
C ILE A 45 14.71 -0.85 3.58
N LYS A 46 16.03 -0.97 3.81
CA LYS A 46 17.06 -0.54 2.85
C LYS A 46 16.92 -1.29 1.52
N LEU A 47 16.71 -2.61 1.58
CA LEU A 47 16.53 -3.45 0.40
C LEU A 47 15.23 -3.12 -0.35
N CYS A 48 14.12 -2.94 0.36
CA CYS A 48 12.86 -2.52 -0.26
C CYS A 48 12.98 -1.17 -0.98
N ARG A 49 13.69 -0.19 -0.38
CA ARG A 49 13.97 1.10 -1.04
C ARG A 49 14.81 0.94 -2.29
N ARG A 50 15.80 0.04 -2.27
CA ARG A 50 16.62 -0.28 -3.45
C ARG A 50 15.77 -0.89 -4.56
N LEU A 51 14.85 -1.81 -4.23
CA LEU A 51 13.94 -2.40 -5.20
C LEU A 51 13.03 -1.35 -5.85
N GLU A 52 12.55 -0.36 -5.09
CA GLU A 52 11.78 0.75 -5.67
C GLU A 52 12.61 1.62 -6.63
N ALA A 53 13.86 1.92 -6.27
CA ALA A 53 14.77 2.65 -7.16
C ALA A 53 15.04 1.86 -8.47
N THR A 54 15.26 0.54 -8.37
CA THR A 54 15.41 -0.32 -9.54
C THR A 54 14.14 -0.35 -10.38
N LYS A 55 12.96 -0.48 -9.74
CA LYS A 55 11.67 -0.46 -10.41
C LYS A 55 11.46 0.84 -11.20
N GLU A 56 11.86 1.97 -10.63
CA GLU A 56 11.77 3.26 -11.32
C GLU A 56 12.77 3.37 -12.48
N SER A 57 14.02 2.94 -12.27
CA SER A 57 15.03 2.91 -13.33
C SER A 57 14.57 2.05 -14.52
N VAL A 58 14.03 0.86 -14.26
CA VAL A 58 13.48 -0.04 -15.28
C VAL A 58 12.33 0.60 -16.06
N LYS A 59 11.44 1.37 -15.42
CA LYS A 59 10.38 2.09 -16.14
C LYS A 59 10.95 3.14 -17.10
N SER A 60 12.06 3.78 -16.73
CA SER A 60 12.72 4.80 -17.54
C SER A 60 13.71 4.25 -18.56
N TYR A 61 13.94 2.93 -18.56
CA TYR A 61 14.90 2.28 -19.43
C TYR A 61 14.52 2.48 -20.90
N LYS A 62 15.47 2.98 -21.69
CA LYS A 62 15.40 2.99 -23.14
C LYS A 62 16.49 2.05 -23.65
N PRO A 63 16.15 1.07 -24.50
CA PRO A 63 17.18 0.21 -25.08
C PRO A 63 18.19 1.06 -25.85
N PRO A 64 19.46 0.65 -25.89
CA PRO A 64 20.45 1.32 -26.71
C PRO A 64 19.98 1.35 -28.16
N VAL A 65 20.21 2.48 -28.84
CA VAL A 65 19.82 2.65 -30.24
C VAL A 65 20.61 1.62 -31.05
N LYS A 66 19.92 0.72 -31.76
CA LYS A 66 20.57 -0.17 -32.71
C LYS A 66 21.18 0.71 -33.80
N GLY A 67 22.50 0.88 -33.78
CA GLY A 67 23.22 1.37 -34.96
C GLY A 67 23.12 0.33 -36.08
N ASN A 68 23.47 0.70 -37.32
CA ASN A 68 23.63 -0.24 -38.43
C ASN A 68 24.90 -1.10 -38.26
N LEU A 69 25.07 -1.71 -37.09
CA LEU A 69 26.09 -2.71 -36.83
C LEU A 69 25.48 -4.06 -37.13
N PHE A 70 26.01 -4.74 -38.14
CA PHE A 70 25.74 -6.14 -38.42
C PHE A 70 26.30 -6.96 -37.22
N LEU A 71 25.48 -7.14 -36.20
CA LEU A 71 25.74 -8.09 -35.12
C LEU A 71 25.18 -9.45 -35.54
N GLU A 72 25.88 -10.53 -35.20
CA GLU A 72 25.31 -11.87 -35.38
C GLU A 72 24.00 -12.00 -34.57
N PRO A 73 23.03 -12.80 -35.05
CA PRO A 73 21.71 -12.95 -34.42
C PRO A 73 21.75 -13.28 -32.91
N ASP A 74 22.77 -14.02 -32.46
CA ASP A 74 22.99 -14.38 -31.05
C ASP A 74 23.55 -13.23 -30.19
N LEU A 75 24.06 -12.18 -30.81
CA LEU A 75 24.62 -10.98 -30.18
C LEU A 75 23.70 -9.76 -30.28
N GLU A 76 22.62 -9.88 -31.04
CA GLU A 76 21.58 -8.85 -31.04
C GLU A 76 20.93 -8.82 -29.66
N CYS A 77 20.78 -7.62 -29.08
CA CYS A 77 19.84 -7.41 -27.99
C CYS A 77 18.43 -7.56 -28.59
N GLY A 78 18.03 -8.82 -28.82
CA GLY A 78 16.69 -9.20 -29.17
C GLY A 78 15.84 -8.88 -27.96
N THR A 79 15.04 -7.83 -28.07
CA THR A 79 13.71 -7.90 -27.48
C THR A 79 13.10 -9.16 -28.09
N GLY A 80 13.25 -10.29 -27.40
CA GLY A 80 12.50 -11.48 -27.72
C GLY A 80 11.08 -11.00 -27.91
N GLN A 81 10.54 -11.23 -29.10
CA GLN A 81 9.12 -11.04 -29.33
C GLN A 81 8.48 -11.74 -28.15
N SER A 82 7.91 -10.95 -27.24
CA SER A 82 7.20 -11.50 -26.11
C SER A 82 5.97 -12.11 -26.74
N GLU A 83 6.10 -13.36 -27.20
CA GLU A 83 4.95 -14.21 -27.40
C GLU A 83 4.20 -14.08 -26.09
N THR A 84 3.05 -13.41 -26.17
CA THR A 84 2.20 -13.17 -25.04
C THR A 84 1.71 -14.53 -24.60
N VAL A 85 2.47 -15.19 -23.72
CA VAL A 85 1.98 -16.37 -23.02
C VAL A 85 0.81 -15.86 -22.20
N LYS A 86 -0.40 -16.16 -22.66
CA LYS A 86 -1.65 -15.87 -21.97
C LYS A 86 -1.68 -16.67 -20.67
N VAL A 87 -0.99 -16.17 -19.65
CA VAL A 87 -1.18 -16.62 -18.29
C VAL A 87 -2.61 -16.21 -17.91
N ARG A 88 -3.46 -17.20 -17.65
CA ARG A 88 -4.82 -16.95 -17.17
C ARG A 88 -4.69 -16.31 -15.79
N GLU A 89 -5.06 -15.04 -15.67
CA GLU A 89 -5.19 -14.36 -14.38
C GLU A 89 -6.19 -15.14 -13.52
N ILE A 90 -5.71 -15.70 -12.41
CA ILE A 90 -6.58 -16.20 -11.34
C ILE A 90 -7.15 -14.95 -10.66
N THR A 91 -8.35 -14.54 -11.10
CA THR A 91 -9.08 -13.45 -10.45
C THR A 91 -9.60 -13.98 -9.12
N VAL A 92 -8.94 -13.61 -8.01
CA VAL A 92 -9.51 -13.80 -6.68
C VAL A 92 -10.63 -12.78 -6.54
N ASN A 93 -11.85 -13.21 -6.84
CA ASN A 93 -13.08 -12.46 -6.66
C ASN A 93 -13.32 -12.21 -5.17
N ASN A 94 -12.71 -11.16 -4.60
CA ASN A 94 -13.22 -10.53 -3.39
C ASN A 94 -14.22 -9.43 -3.79
N ALA A 95 -15.22 -9.83 -4.60
CA ALA A 95 -16.16 -8.96 -5.28
C ALA A 95 -17.37 -8.65 -4.40
N GLY A 96 -17.14 -7.99 -3.27
CA GLY A 96 -18.10 -7.00 -2.80
C GLY A 96 -17.95 -5.74 -3.66
N PRO A 97 -19.03 -5.06 -4.09
CA PRO A 97 -18.89 -3.80 -4.81
C PRO A 97 -18.06 -2.85 -3.95
N GLN A 98 -16.92 -2.37 -4.47
CA GLN A 98 -16.07 -1.41 -3.77
C GLN A 98 -16.85 -0.07 -3.70
N LEU A 99 -17.67 0.06 -2.67
CA LEU A 99 -18.48 1.24 -2.41
C LEU A 99 -17.59 2.34 -1.83
N CYS A 100 -17.80 3.57 -2.29
CA CYS A 100 -17.14 4.72 -1.71
C CYS A 100 -17.53 4.87 -0.23
N PHE A 101 -16.56 4.80 0.69
CA PHE A 101 -16.80 5.00 2.13
C PHE A 101 -17.40 6.36 2.52
N ARG A 102 -17.47 7.32 1.58
CA ARG A 102 -18.06 8.64 1.81
C ARG A 102 -19.53 8.72 1.38
N CYS A 103 -19.88 8.18 0.21
CA CYS A 103 -21.22 8.30 -0.36
C CYS A 103 -21.94 6.97 -0.63
N ASN A 104 -21.32 5.83 -0.30
CA ASN A 104 -21.78 4.47 -0.56
C ASN A 104 -22.14 4.18 -2.02
N LYS A 105 -21.63 4.97 -2.97
CA LYS A 105 -21.78 4.71 -4.41
C LYS A 105 -20.56 3.93 -4.93
N PRO A 106 -20.74 2.94 -5.81
CA PRO A 106 -19.63 2.23 -6.44
C PRO A 106 -18.85 3.13 -7.42
N GLY A 107 -17.71 2.64 -7.90
CA GLY A 107 -16.97 3.25 -9.01
C GLY A 107 -15.93 4.31 -8.62
N HIS A 108 -15.76 4.61 -7.33
CA HIS A 108 -14.68 5.47 -6.85
C HIS A 108 -14.36 5.23 -5.37
N TYR A 109 -13.14 5.57 -4.96
CA TYR A 109 -12.71 5.55 -3.55
C TYR A 109 -13.01 6.88 -2.86
N ALA A 110 -13.10 6.88 -1.53
CA ALA A 110 -13.41 8.07 -0.73
C ALA A 110 -12.48 9.27 -0.99
N ARG A 111 -11.23 9.03 -1.37
CA ARG A 111 -10.24 10.05 -1.73
C ARG A 111 -10.53 10.80 -3.04
N VAL A 112 -11.31 10.19 -3.95
CA VAL A 112 -11.68 10.76 -5.26
C VAL A 112 -13.16 11.18 -5.28
N CYS A 113 -13.86 11.06 -4.14
CA CYS A 113 -15.28 11.37 -4.05
C CYS A 113 -15.52 12.88 -4.21
N ARG A 114 -16.22 13.25 -5.30
CA ARG A 114 -16.60 14.64 -5.60
C ARG A 114 -17.85 15.11 -4.82
N VAL A 115 -18.54 14.19 -4.14
CA VAL A 115 -19.73 14.50 -3.33
C VAL A 115 -19.29 15.13 -2.00
N ARG A 116 -19.70 16.37 -1.74
CA ARG A 116 -19.57 17.01 -0.43
C ARG A 116 -20.78 16.65 0.43
N THR A 117 -20.71 15.56 1.20
CA THR A 117 -21.56 15.21 2.38
C THR A 117 -21.33 13.71 2.73
N ARG A 118 -21.50 13.17 3.94
CA ARG A 118 -21.86 13.64 5.29
C ARG A 118 -20.66 13.37 6.21
N LEU A 119 -20.26 14.35 7.02
CA LEU A 119 -19.26 14.13 8.05
C LEU A 119 -19.86 13.13 9.05
N ARG A 120 -19.31 11.93 9.21
CA ARG A 120 -19.85 10.92 10.12
C ARG A 120 -18.76 10.37 11.00
N CYS A 121 -19.11 9.99 12.23
CA CYS A 121 -18.20 9.33 13.13
C CYS A 121 -17.85 7.96 12.54
N PHE A 122 -16.59 7.76 12.19
CA PHE A 122 -16.10 6.50 11.63
C PHE A 122 -16.18 5.30 12.60
N THR A 123 -16.55 5.53 13.87
CA THR A 123 -16.64 4.48 14.90
C THR A 123 -18.08 4.17 15.31
N CYS A 124 -18.94 5.18 15.52
CA CYS A 124 -20.33 4.94 15.93
C CYS A 124 -21.39 5.34 14.89
N GLY A 125 -20.98 5.90 13.75
CA GLY A 125 -21.89 6.28 12.66
C GLY A 125 -22.64 7.61 12.83
N MET A 126 -22.50 8.32 13.94
CA MET A 126 -23.19 9.61 14.16
C MET A 126 -22.88 10.65 13.07
N ASP A 127 -23.92 11.29 12.55
CA ASP A 127 -23.84 12.36 11.54
C ASP A 127 -23.30 13.68 12.10
N ASN A 128 -22.72 14.48 11.20
CA ASN A 128 -22.08 15.77 11.41
C ASN A 128 -20.91 15.83 12.41
N VAL A 129 -20.30 14.68 12.77
CA VAL A 129 -19.14 14.63 13.67
C VAL A 129 -18.03 13.73 13.10
N THR A 130 -16.77 13.98 13.44
CA THR A 130 -15.66 13.04 13.17
C THR A 130 -15.38 12.19 14.41
N LYS A 131 -14.54 11.14 14.33
CA LYS A 131 -14.10 10.41 15.53
C LYS A 131 -13.55 11.33 16.62
N ILE A 132 -12.89 12.42 16.22
CA ILE A 132 -12.26 13.41 17.12
C ILE A 132 -13.31 14.31 17.76
N THR A 133 -14.33 14.76 17.03
CA THR A 133 -15.40 15.63 17.55
C THR A 133 -16.64 14.88 18.01
N CYS A 134 -16.61 13.54 18.01
CA CYS A 134 -17.74 12.70 18.36
C CYS A 134 -17.94 12.67 19.89
N PRO A 135 -19.08 13.13 20.42
CA PRO A 135 -19.32 13.17 21.86
C PRO A 135 -19.41 11.77 22.50
N LYS A 136 -19.74 10.74 21.72
CA LYS A 136 -19.85 9.34 22.17
C LYS A 136 -18.53 8.57 22.07
N CYS A 137 -17.67 8.90 21.12
CA CYS A 137 -16.43 8.14 20.86
C CYS A 137 -15.17 8.86 21.35
N ASN A 138 -15.23 10.17 21.57
CA ASN A 138 -14.15 10.92 22.18
C ASN A 138 -14.46 11.11 23.67
N VAL A 139 -13.84 10.28 24.52
CA VAL A 139 -13.97 10.31 25.98
C VAL A 139 -13.67 11.69 26.58
N ARG A 140 -12.86 12.52 25.90
CA ARG A 140 -12.54 13.89 26.34
C ARG A 140 -13.67 14.91 26.08
N ASN A 141 -14.64 14.60 25.22
CA ASN A 141 -15.73 15.51 24.83
C ASN A 141 -17.08 15.18 25.50
N SER A 142 -17.14 14.10 26.28
CA SER A 142 -18.39 13.60 26.89
C SER A 142 -18.89 14.44 28.07
N GLY A 143 -18.26 15.59 28.36
CA GLY A 143 -18.58 16.44 29.52
C GLY A 143 -19.04 17.87 29.22
N ASN A 144 -19.25 18.27 27.96
CA ASN A 144 -19.65 19.66 27.65
C ASN A 144 -20.77 19.74 26.62
N SER A 145 -21.99 19.45 27.07
CA SER A 145 -23.22 19.80 26.36
C SER A 145 -24.23 20.33 27.36
N SER A 146 -24.01 21.56 27.85
CA SER A 146 -25.07 22.39 28.41
C SER A 146 -24.91 23.82 27.91
N GLY A 147 -25.99 24.33 27.33
CA GLY A 147 -26.20 25.76 27.09
C GLY A 147 -25.67 26.29 25.75
N SER A 148 -26.57 26.50 24.80
CA SER A 148 -26.83 27.82 24.18
C SER A 148 -27.75 27.64 22.98
N GLN A 149 -29.02 28.03 23.12
CA GLN A 149 -29.75 28.82 22.11
C GLN A 149 -31.09 29.29 22.70
N PRO A 150 -31.69 30.34 22.10
CA PRO A 150 -31.94 31.67 22.69
C PRO A 150 -33.11 31.76 23.67
#